data_AF-A0A7C2Q7J4-F1
#
_entry.id   AF-A0A7C2Q7J4-F1
#
_cell.length_a   1.000
_cell.length_b   1.000
_cell.length_c   1.000
_cell.angle_alpha   90.00
_cell.angle_beta   90.00
_cell.angle_gamma   90.00
#
_symmetry.space_group_name_H-M   'P 1'
#
loop_
_entity.id
_entity.type
_entity.pdbx_description
1 polymer ?
#
loop_
_entity_poly.entity_id
_entity_poly.type
_entity_poly.pdbx_seq_one_letter_code
_entity_poly.pdbx_strand_id
1 'polypeptide(L)'
;MQLDRLYYRLKELESQKAAIEKEIKTLKQQISPSSTLSKEDKVILFRSLFIGREDVYATYWISPDGTKKAYFPQAYTFKGTDYRPVTPEVIRKHLEGRIRLGTYAVVDQVMAKFLVIDLDKKSFVEDARAIHTVSQRLKLSPLFEISKSGNGMHIWYFFKIPVRAVDVRRLGDMILTKAMDISNGIDMKSYDRMFPNQDFVAPDALGNLIALPLHYGSRSENKTVFVDIDTLTPYHD
;
A
#
# COMPACT_ATOMS: atom_id res chain seq x y z
N MET A 1 -53.13 3.12 23.94
CA MET A 1 -52.46 4.10 24.83
C MET A 1 -50.94 3.85 24.99
N GLN A 2 -50.48 2.67 25.42
CA GLN A 2 -49.02 2.38 25.53
C GLN A 2 -48.36 2.15 24.15
N LEU A 3 -49.04 1.45 23.25
CA LEU A 3 -48.55 1.18 21.90
C LEU A 3 -48.44 2.44 21.03
N ASP A 4 -49.42 3.35 21.12
CA ASP A 4 -49.40 4.63 20.40
C ASP A 4 -48.25 5.54 20.86
N ARG A 5 -47.96 5.52 22.17
CA ARG A 5 -46.81 6.22 22.75
C ARG A 5 -45.49 5.63 22.26
N LEU A 6 -45.40 4.31 22.09
CA LEU A 6 -44.21 3.65 21.52
C LEU A 6 -44.03 3.99 20.04
N TYR A 7 -45.10 3.99 19.24
CA TYR A 7 -45.02 4.41 17.84
C TYR A 7 -44.58 5.87 17.68
N TYR A 8 -45.11 6.77 18.53
CA TYR A 8 -44.70 8.16 18.52
C TYR A 8 -43.20 8.31 18.88
N ARG A 9 -42.76 7.60 19.92
CA ARG A 9 -41.36 7.59 20.34
C ARG A 9 -40.42 7.01 19.28
N LEU A 10 -40.83 5.95 18.59
CA LEU A 10 -40.05 5.37 17.48
C LEU A 10 -39.87 6.38 16.36
N LYS A 11 -40.94 7.05 15.94
CA LYS A 11 -40.89 8.08 14.88
C LYS A 11 -40.00 9.27 15.26
N GLU A 12 -40.03 9.67 16.53
CA GLU A 12 -39.16 10.71 17.06
C GLU A 12 -37.68 10.29 16.99
N LEU A 13 -37.37 9.06 17.42
CA LEU A 13 -36.01 8.51 17.36
C LEU A 13 -35.50 8.36 15.92
N GLU A 14 -36.34 7.95 14.97
CA GLU A 14 -35.99 7.89 13.55
C GLU A 14 -35.67 9.28 12.98
N SER A 15 -36.43 10.30 13.37
CA SER A 15 -36.17 11.68 12.97
C SER A 15 -34.87 12.22 13.58
N GLN A 16 -34.60 11.93 14.85
CA GLN A 16 -33.34 12.28 15.51
C GLN A 16 -32.15 11.60 14.85
N LYS A 17 -32.27 10.30 14.52
CA LYS A 17 -31.23 9.56 13.78
C LYS A 17 -30.94 10.21 12.45
N ALA A 18 -31.96 10.56 11.66
CA ALA A 18 -31.77 11.22 10.36
C ALA A 18 -31.08 12.59 10.49
N ALA A 19 -31.39 13.35 11.56
CA ALA A 19 -30.74 14.62 11.84
C ALA A 19 -29.25 14.43 12.20
N ILE A 20 -28.95 13.48 13.09
CA ILE A 20 -27.58 13.13 13.48
C ILE A 20 -26.78 12.63 12.27
N GLU A 21 -27.36 11.78 11.42
CA GLU A 21 -26.70 11.31 10.19
C GLU A 21 -26.34 12.46 9.24
N LYS A 22 -27.23 13.45 9.11
CA LYS A 22 -26.99 14.66 8.31
C LYS A 22 -25.90 15.54 8.93
N GLU A 23 -25.90 15.69 10.25
CA GLU A 23 -24.88 16.45 10.98
C GLU A 23 -23.50 15.79 10.87
N ILE A 24 -23.42 14.46 11.08
CA ILE A 24 -22.21 13.67 10.84
C ILE A 24 -21.70 13.86 9.41
N LYS A 25 -22.58 13.85 8.41
CA LYS A 25 -22.19 14.07 7.01
C LYS A 25 -21.60 15.48 6.81
N THR A 26 -22.18 16.50 7.44
CA THR A 26 -21.72 17.89 7.35
C THR A 26 -20.38 18.08 8.06
N LEU A 27 -20.23 17.55 9.26
CA LEU A 27 -18.97 17.57 10.01
C LEU A 27 -17.88 16.80 9.29
N LYS A 28 -18.19 15.65 8.69
CA LYS A 28 -17.24 14.92 7.84
C LYS A 28 -16.77 15.78 6.66
N GLN A 29 -17.65 16.57 6.04
CA GLN A 29 -17.25 17.50 4.97
C GLN A 29 -16.39 18.67 5.45
N GLN A 30 -16.59 19.14 6.69
CA GLN A 30 -15.79 20.22 7.29
C GLN A 30 -14.42 19.73 7.81
N ILE A 31 -14.35 18.49 8.30
CA ILE A 31 -13.13 17.87 8.86
C ILE A 31 -12.30 17.21 7.77
N SER A 32 -12.91 16.82 6.64
CA SER A 32 -12.14 16.35 5.49
C SER A 32 -11.18 17.46 5.08
N PRO A 33 -9.86 17.25 5.13
CA PRO A 33 -8.94 18.15 4.46
C PRO A 33 -9.47 18.35 3.06
N SER A 34 -9.49 19.59 2.59
CA SER A 34 -9.74 19.85 1.17
C SER A 34 -8.63 19.12 0.41
N SER A 35 -8.88 17.87 0.00
CA SER A 35 -7.95 17.18 -0.86
C SER A 35 -8.00 17.97 -2.16
N THR A 36 -6.96 18.76 -2.41
CA THR A 36 -6.83 19.59 -3.61
C THR A 36 -6.89 18.77 -4.89
N LEU A 37 -6.69 17.46 -4.79
CA LEU A 37 -6.69 16.49 -5.86
C LEU A 37 -8.10 15.95 -6.13
N SER A 38 -8.51 16.01 -7.40
CA SER A 38 -9.69 15.29 -7.86
C SER A 38 -9.51 13.78 -7.77
N LYS A 39 -10.59 13.00 -7.94
CA LYS A 39 -10.48 11.53 -8.00
C LYS A 39 -9.53 11.06 -9.09
N GLU A 40 -9.51 11.75 -10.23
CA GLU A 40 -8.62 11.42 -11.33
C GLU A 40 -7.17 11.75 -10.99
N ASP A 41 -6.91 12.91 -10.37
CA ASP A 41 -5.57 13.28 -9.93
C ASP A 41 -5.00 12.28 -8.91
N LYS A 42 -5.84 11.75 -8.02
CA LYS A 42 -5.45 10.70 -7.08
C LYS A 42 -5.06 9.41 -7.80
N VAL A 43 -5.79 9.02 -8.85
CA VAL A 43 -5.46 7.84 -9.67
C VAL A 43 -4.15 8.05 -10.43
N ILE A 44 -3.93 9.24 -11.00
CA ILE A 44 -2.70 9.61 -11.70
C ILE A 44 -1.51 9.57 -10.73
N LEU A 45 -1.65 10.19 -9.55
CA LEU A 45 -0.61 10.20 -8.52
C LEU A 45 -0.28 8.77 -8.06
N PHE A 46 -1.30 7.97 -7.75
CA PHE A 46 -1.12 6.57 -7.34
C PHE A 46 -0.38 5.77 -8.41
N ARG A 47 -0.76 5.92 -9.68
CA ARG A 47 -0.06 5.28 -10.80
C ARG A 47 1.41 5.68 -10.83
N SER A 48 1.70 6.97 -10.72
CA SER A 48 3.07 7.49 -10.83
C SER A 48 4.01 6.99 -9.74
N LEU A 49 3.49 6.79 -8.52
CA LEU A 49 4.28 6.37 -7.37
C LEU A 49 4.41 4.85 -7.30
N PHE A 50 3.30 4.13 -7.40
CA PHE A 50 3.25 2.73 -7.00
C PHE A 50 3.32 1.74 -8.14
N ILE A 51 3.12 2.16 -9.40
CA ILE A 51 3.15 1.22 -10.54
C ILE A 51 4.55 1.14 -11.11
N GLY A 52 5.19 -0.02 -10.95
CA GLY A 52 6.44 -0.39 -11.61
C GLY A 52 6.21 -0.60 -13.10
N ARG A 53 5.96 -1.86 -13.51
CA ARG A 53 5.57 -2.21 -14.88
C ARG A 53 4.16 -1.73 -15.22
N GLU A 54 4.00 -1.14 -16.40
CA GLU A 54 2.70 -0.61 -16.88
C GLU A 54 1.99 -1.55 -17.84
N ASP A 55 2.73 -2.47 -18.47
CA ASP A 55 2.22 -3.43 -19.44
C ASP A 55 1.54 -4.66 -18.80
N VAL A 56 1.69 -4.82 -17.48
CA VAL A 56 1.13 -5.94 -16.73
C VAL A 56 0.82 -5.57 -15.27
N TYR A 57 -0.29 -6.08 -14.75
CA TYR A 57 -0.60 -6.10 -13.32
C TYR A 57 -1.00 -7.48 -12.85
N ALA A 58 -0.92 -7.71 -11.55
CA ALA A 58 -1.47 -8.93 -10.93
C ALA A 58 -2.71 -8.61 -10.08
N THR A 59 -3.60 -9.58 -9.94
CA THR A 59 -4.68 -9.52 -8.95
C THR A 59 -4.55 -10.63 -7.92
N TYR A 60 -4.92 -10.33 -6.69
CA TYR A 60 -5.02 -11.32 -5.63
C TYR A 60 -6.24 -12.21 -5.86
N TRP A 61 -6.03 -13.51 -5.96
CA TRP A 61 -7.08 -14.50 -6.11
C TRP A 61 -7.07 -15.48 -4.94
N ILE A 62 -8.27 -15.91 -4.57
CA ILE A 62 -8.51 -16.95 -3.57
C ILE A 62 -9.29 -18.04 -4.29
N SER A 63 -8.87 -19.30 -4.14
CA SER A 63 -9.60 -20.43 -4.70
C SER A 63 -11.00 -20.58 -4.10
N PRO A 64 -11.96 -21.19 -4.81
CA PRO A 64 -13.32 -21.35 -4.30
C PRO A 64 -13.39 -22.09 -2.94
N ASP A 65 -12.49 -23.03 -2.70
CA ASP A 65 -12.33 -23.77 -1.44
C ASP A 65 -11.50 -23.02 -0.38
N GLY A 66 -10.99 -21.83 -0.70
CA GLY A 66 -10.24 -20.96 0.21
C GLY A 66 -8.79 -21.38 0.49
N THR A 67 -8.32 -22.49 -0.07
CA THR A 67 -7.02 -23.10 0.27
C THR A 67 -5.84 -22.42 -0.42
N LYS A 68 -6.01 -21.97 -1.66
CA LYS A 68 -4.98 -21.28 -2.44
C LYS A 68 -5.23 -19.79 -2.43
N LYS A 69 -4.19 -19.03 -2.09
CA LYS A 69 -4.20 -17.57 -2.01
C LYS A 69 -2.93 -17.05 -2.63
N ALA A 70 -3.02 -16.40 -3.78
CA ALA A 70 -1.86 -15.88 -4.48
C ALA A 70 -2.23 -14.73 -5.41
N TYR A 71 -1.22 -13.98 -5.83
CA TYR A 71 -1.36 -13.02 -6.91
C TYR A 71 -1.08 -13.70 -8.25
N PHE A 72 -1.91 -13.39 -9.24
CA PHE A 72 -1.74 -13.90 -10.60
C PHE A 72 -1.71 -12.75 -11.61
N PRO A 73 -0.76 -12.77 -12.57
CA PRO A 73 -0.76 -11.79 -13.66
C PRO A 73 -2.06 -11.86 -14.43
N GLN A 74 -2.60 -10.70 -14.81
CA GLN A 74 -3.76 -10.63 -15.67
C GLN A 74 -3.33 -10.66 -17.13
N ALA A 75 -3.91 -11.57 -17.89
CA ALA A 75 -3.68 -11.74 -19.32
C ALA A 75 -5.01 -11.77 -20.07
N TYR A 76 -4.98 -11.58 -21.40
CA TYR A 76 -6.17 -11.73 -22.23
C TYR A 76 -6.53 -13.20 -22.41
N THR A 77 -5.53 -14.08 -22.48
CA THR A 77 -5.65 -15.53 -22.62
C THR A 77 -4.79 -16.26 -21.59
N PHE A 78 -4.75 -17.60 -21.67
CA PHE A 78 -3.92 -18.45 -20.80
C PHE A 78 -2.47 -18.60 -21.29
N LYS A 79 -2.06 -17.88 -22.33
CA LYS A 79 -0.74 -18.04 -22.96
C LYS A 79 0.41 -17.48 -22.15
N GLY A 80 0.13 -16.60 -21.18
CA GLY A 80 1.17 -16.05 -20.30
C GLY A 80 2.14 -15.11 -21.02
N THR A 81 1.77 -14.58 -22.19
CA THR A 81 2.58 -13.64 -22.98
C THR A 81 1.77 -12.42 -23.44
N ASP A 82 0.47 -12.41 -23.17
CA ASP A 82 -0.51 -11.41 -23.59
C ASP A 82 -1.12 -10.72 -22.36
N TYR A 83 -0.25 -10.10 -21.58
CA TYR A 83 -0.63 -9.43 -20.35
C TYR A 83 -1.52 -8.21 -20.59
N ARG A 84 -2.34 -7.89 -19.59
CA ARG A 84 -3.21 -6.71 -19.60
C ARG A 84 -2.48 -5.53 -18.96
N PRO A 85 -2.45 -4.36 -19.62
CA PRO A 85 -1.80 -3.18 -19.07
C PRO A 85 -2.58 -2.62 -17.88
N VAL A 86 -1.87 -1.86 -17.04
CA VAL A 86 -2.47 -1.06 -15.97
C VAL A 86 -3.26 0.09 -16.60
N THR A 87 -4.52 0.21 -16.23
CA THR A 87 -5.39 1.32 -16.66
C THR A 87 -5.90 2.11 -15.45
N PRO A 88 -6.30 3.39 -15.63
CA PRO A 88 -6.93 4.17 -14.57
C PRO A 88 -8.12 3.45 -13.93
N GLU A 89 -8.90 2.72 -14.74
CA GLU A 89 -10.04 1.95 -14.26
C GLU A 89 -9.63 0.80 -13.33
N VAL A 90 -8.54 0.11 -13.64
CA VAL A 90 -8.02 -0.98 -12.80
C VAL A 90 -7.54 -0.44 -11.46
N ILE A 91 -6.83 0.70 -11.45
CA ILE A 91 -6.42 1.39 -10.22
C ILE A 91 -7.64 1.86 -9.42
N ARG A 92 -8.65 2.44 -10.08
CA ARG A 92 -9.89 2.84 -9.41
C ARG A 92 -10.56 1.67 -8.71
N LYS A 93 -10.71 0.52 -9.39
CA LYS A 93 -11.27 -0.70 -8.78
C LYS A 93 -10.48 -1.15 -7.54
N HIS A 94 -9.17 -0.92 -7.52
CA HIS A 94 -8.33 -1.21 -6.35
C HIS A 94 -8.59 -0.26 -5.19
N LEU A 95 -8.56 1.04 -5.46
CA LEU A 95 -8.81 2.09 -4.49
C LEU A 95 -10.25 2.08 -3.97
N GLU A 96 -11.19 1.48 -4.71
CA GLU A 96 -12.58 1.22 -4.28
C GLU A 96 -12.75 -0.12 -3.56
N GLY A 97 -11.68 -0.93 -3.44
CA GLY A 97 -11.71 -2.21 -2.74
C GLY A 97 -12.33 -3.39 -3.51
N ARG A 98 -12.59 -3.22 -4.81
CA ARG A 98 -13.21 -4.27 -5.65
C ARG A 98 -12.20 -5.33 -6.06
N ILE A 99 -10.94 -4.95 -6.25
CA ILE A 99 -9.83 -5.86 -6.57
C ILE A 99 -8.59 -5.50 -5.75
N ARG A 100 -7.72 -6.47 -5.47
CA ARG A 100 -6.39 -6.20 -4.89
C ARG A 100 -5.34 -6.33 -5.97
N LEU A 101 -4.59 -5.27 -6.19
CA LEU A 101 -3.55 -5.22 -7.21
C LEU A 101 -2.19 -5.55 -6.63
N GLY A 102 -1.34 -6.13 -7.46
CA GLY A 102 0.10 -6.14 -7.28
C GLY A 102 0.79 -5.60 -8.53
N THR A 103 1.99 -5.07 -8.34
CA THR A 103 2.87 -4.57 -9.40
C THR A 103 4.19 -5.34 -9.40
N TYR A 104 4.86 -5.37 -10.55
CA TYR A 104 6.19 -5.93 -10.70
C TYR A 104 7.24 -4.82 -10.58
N ALA A 105 8.23 -5.03 -9.71
CA ALA A 105 9.14 -3.96 -9.27
C ALA A 105 10.20 -3.57 -10.32
N VAL A 106 10.67 -4.55 -11.11
CA VAL A 106 11.67 -4.32 -12.16
C VAL A 106 10.98 -3.95 -13.48
N VAL A 107 11.41 -2.84 -14.06
CA VAL A 107 10.92 -2.23 -15.30
C VAL A 107 12.06 -2.29 -16.33
N ASP A 108 11.74 -2.53 -17.60
CA ASP A 108 12.71 -2.55 -18.70
C ASP A 108 13.96 -3.39 -18.37
N GLN A 109 13.70 -4.57 -17.79
CA GLN A 109 14.68 -5.57 -17.37
C GLN A 109 15.65 -5.16 -16.26
N VAL A 110 16.01 -3.89 -16.09
CA VAL A 110 17.10 -3.44 -15.19
C VAL A 110 16.77 -2.21 -14.37
N MET A 111 15.60 -1.60 -14.53
CA MET A 111 15.24 -0.33 -13.89
C MET A 111 14.21 -0.56 -12.78
N ALA A 112 14.12 0.38 -11.84
CA ALA A 112 13.11 0.39 -10.79
C ALA A 112 12.70 1.83 -10.46
N LYS A 113 11.42 2.03 -10.17
CA LYS A 113 10.84 3.32 -9.78
C LYS A 113 10.86 3.57 -8.28
N PHE A 114 11.04 2.51 -7.49
CA PHE A 114 11.04 2.56 -6.04
C PHE A 114 11.95 1.49 -5.43
N LEU A 115 12.31 1.70 -4.17
CA LEU A 115 12.78 0.68 -3.24
C LEU A 115 11.67 0.41 -2.24
N VAL A 116 11.42 -0.86 -1.92
CA VAL A 116 10.61 -1.23 -0.75
C VAL A 116 11.37 -2.19 0.12
N ILE A 117 11.41 -1.91 1.43
CA ILE A 117 11.90 -2.85 2.44
C ILE A 117 10.67 -3.44 3.13
N ASP A 118 10.56 -4.76 3.11
CA ASP A 118 9.45 -5.52 3.70
C ASP A 118 9.86 -6.05 5.07
N LEU A 119 9.15 -5.62 6.10
CA LEU A 119 9.32 -6.04 7.48
C LEU A 119 8.07 -6.82 7.93
N ASP A 120 8.25 -8.03 8.43
CA ASP A 120 7.20 -8.89 8.99
C ASP A 120 7.59 -9.33 10.41
N LYS A 121 6.65 -9.88 11.19
CA LYS A 121 6.85 -10.34 12.59
C LYS A 121 6.93 -9.22 13.62
N LYS A 122 7.05 -9.59 14.90
CA LYS A 122 6.78 -8.74 16.07
C LYS A 122 7.64 -7.48 16.22
N SER A 123 8.88 -7.43 15.71
CA SER A 123 9.80 -6.30 15.89
C SER A 123 9.75 -5.26 14.76
N PHE A 124 8.77 -5.35 13.86
CA PHE A 124 8.74 -4.54 12.64
C PHE A 124 8.70 -3.03 12.91
N VAL A 125 8.14 -2.58 14.04
CA VAL A 125 8.07 -1.15 14.40
C VAL A 125 9.43 -0.63 14.85
N GLU A 126 10.12 -1.36 15.74
CA GLU A 126 11.44 -1.01 16.22
C GLU A 126 12.46 -0.98 15.08
N ASP A 127 12.40 -1.99 14.22
CA ASP A 127 13.24 -2.12 13.03
C ASP A 127 12.95 -0.99 12.01
N ALA A 128 11.68 -0.64 11.80
CA ALA A 128 11.30 0.49 10.96
C ALA A 128 11.79 1.84 11.52
N ARG A 129 11.79 2.04 12.83
CA ARG A 129 12.33 3.26 13.47
C ARG A 129 13.85 3.37 13.33
N ALA A 130 14.57 2.26 13.41
CA ALA A 130 16.01 2.24 13.14
C ALA A 130 16.29 2.64 11.67
N ILE A 131 15.53 2.07 10.72
CA ILE A 131 15.60 2.43 9.30
C ILE A 131 15.22 3.91 9.09
N HIS A 132 14.22 4.43 9.79
CA HIS A 132 13.85 5.84 9.73
C HIS A 132 15.00 6.75 10.18
N THR A 133 15.65 6.42 11.30
CA THR A 133 16.81 7.17 11.82
C THR A 133 17.95 7.23 10.81
N VAL A 134 18.27 6.11 10.16
CA VAL A 134 19.27 6.06 9.08
C VAL A 134 18.84 6.92 7.89
N SER A 135 17.58 6.80 7.50
CA SER A 135 17.01 7.55 6.37
C SER A 135 17.14 9.05 6.58
N GLN A 136 16.82 9.55 7.78
CA GLN A 136 16.99 10.96 8.14
C GLN A 136 18.45 11.41 8.01
N ARG A 137 19.41 10.60 8.50
CA ARG A 137 20.86 10.89 8.36
C ARG A 137 21.32 10.93 6.90
N LEU A 138 20.73 10.09 6.05
CA LEU A 138 20.98 10.05 4.61
C LEU A 138 20.13 11.08 3.82
N LYS A 139 19.30 11.88 4.50
CA LYS A 139 18.37 12.85 3.90
C LYS A 139 17.39 12.20 2.91
N LEU A 140 16.94 11.00 3.23
CA LEU A 140 15.91 10.26 2.52
C LEU A 140 14.56 10.44 3.22
N SER A 141 13.48 10.44 2.43
CA SER A 141 12.10 10.61 2.92
C SER A 141 11.26 9.37 2.61
N PRO A 142 11.41 8.29 3.40
CA PRO A 142 10.60 7.09 3.23
C PRO A 142 9.14 7.31 3.61
N LEU A 143 8.24 6.51 3.01
CA LEU A 143 6.86 6.36 3.47
C LEU A 143 6.66 4.98 4.10
N PHE A 144 5.99 4.94 5.24
CA PHE A 144 5.78 3.73 6.03
C PHE A 144 4.34 3.23 5.86
N GLU A 145 4.16 2.09 5.21
CA GLU A 145 2.84 1.48 4.98
C GLU A 145 2.64 0.28 5.92
N ILE A 146 1.56 0.28 6.71
CA ILE A 146 1.16 -0.93 7.43
C ILE A 146 0.73 -2.01 6.44
N SER A 147 1.28 -3.21 6.53
CA SER A 147 1.00 -4.30 5.60
C SER A 147 -0.47 -4.74 5.60
N LYS A 148 -0.83 -5.56 4.60
CA LYS A 148 -2.17 -6.16 4.51
C LYS A 148 -2.57 -7.01 5.73
N SER A 149 -1.62 -7.68 6.38
CA SER A 149 -1.91 -8.49 7.57
C SER A 149 -2.10 -7.63 8.82
N GLY A 150 -1.50 -6.43 8.83
CA GLY A 150 -1.35 -5.58 10.01
C GLY A 150 -0.19 -5.97 10.93
N ASN A 151 0.55 -7.04 10.61
CA ASN A 151 1.65 -7.57 11.44
C ASN A 151 3.03 -7.34 10.82
N GLY A 152 3.14 -6.29 10.01
CA GLY A 152 4.33 -5.98 9.24
C GLY A 152 4.15 -4.63 8.56
N MET A 153 5.19 -4.16 7.89
CA MET A 153 5.26 -2.84 7.28
C MET A 153 6.12 -2.85 6.03
N HIS A 154 5.70 -2.09 5.02
CA HIS A 154 6.53 -1.79 3.86
C HIS A 154 7.09 -0.37 3.98
N ILE A 155 8.39 -0.23 3.80
CA ILE A 155 9.07 1.07 3.81
C ILE A 155 9.41 1.44 2.38
N TRP A 156 8.69 2.41 1.83
CA TRP A 156 8.78 2.83 0.44
C TRP A 156 9.71 4.02 0.26
N TYR A 157 10.60 3.96 -0.73
CA TYR A 157 11.38 5.08 -1.23
C TYR A 157 11.11 5.24 -2.72
N PHE A 158 10.78 6.45 -3.16
CA PHE A 158 10.45 6.73 -4.57
C PHE A 158 11.58 7.49 -5.25
N PHE A 159 11.84 7.16 -6.50
CA PHE A 159 12.81 7.87 -7.34
C PHE A 159 12.09 8.75 -8.35
N LYS A 160 12.57 9.99 -8.52
CA LYS A 160 12.03 10.94 -9.49
C LYS A 160 12.11 10.42 -10.94
N ILE A 161 13.16 9.66 -11.23
CA ILE A 161 13.43 9.02 -12.50
C ILE A 161 13.81 7.57 -12.18
N PRO A 162 13.42 6.56 -12.98
CA PRO A 162 13.83 5.20 -12.76
C PRO A 162 15.35 5.07 -12.58
N VAL A 163 15.78 4.26 -11.62
CA VAL A 163 17.18 3.98 -11.30
C VAL A 163 17.46 2.51 -11.58
N ARG A 164 18.73 2.13 -11.85
CA ARG A 164 19.07 0.71 -12.05
C ARG A 164 18.75 -0.10 -10.79
N ALA A 165 18.08 -1.24 -10.95
CA ALA A 165 17.67 -2.11 -9.87
C ALA A 165 18.85 -2.55 -8.97
N VAL A 166 20.03 -2.72 -9.54
CA VAL A 166 21.27 -3.00 -8.78
C VAL A 166 21.65 -1.87 -7.81
N ASP A 167 21.51 -0.62 -8.23
CA ASP A 167 21.83 0.53 -7.38
C ASP A 167 20.74 0.73 -6.31
N VAL A 168 19.48 0.45 -6.66
CA VAL A 168 18.35 0.45 -5.72
C VAL A 168 18.55 -0.59 -4.61
N ARG A 169 18.99 -1.81 -4.96
CA ARG A 169 19.30 -2.86 -3.99
C ARG A 169 20.49 -2.51 -3.11
N ARG A 170 21.58 -1.99 -3.70
CA ARG A 170 22.75 -1.51 -2.95
C ARG A 170 22.38 -0.41 -1.94
N LEU A 171 21.48 0.50 -2.32
CA LEU A 171 20.95 1.50 -1.40
C LEU A 171 20.19 0.82 -0.23
N GLY A 172 19.32 -0.14 -0.52
CA GLY A 172 18.62 -0.93 0.49
C GLY A 172 19.56 -1.65 1.45
N ASP A 173 20.57 -2.36 0.92
CA ASP A 173 21.58 -3.06 1.71
C ASP A 173 22.36 -2.09 2.61
N MET A 174 22.73 -0.91 2.10
CA MET A 174 23.41 0.12 2.89
C MET A 174 22.53 0.65 4.02
N ILE A 175 21.24 0.90 3.76
CA ILE A 175 20.29 1.35 4.79
C ILE A 175 20.15 0.30 5.88
N LEU A 176 19.94 -0.97 5.50
CA LEU A 176 19.80 -2.09 6.43
C LEU A 176 21.06 -2.27 7.27
N THR A 177 22.24 -2.28 6.65
CA THR A 177 23.53 -2.41 7.33
C THR A 177 23.70 -1.31 8.38
N LYS A 178 23.49 -0.05 7.99
CA LYS A 178 23.60 1.08 8.93
C LYS A 178 22.56 1.04 10.05
N ALA A 179 21.36 0.51 9.76
CA ALA A 179 20.30 0.41 10.76
C ALA A 179 20.66 -0.64 11.83
N MET A 180 21.26 -1.76 11.41
CA MET A 180 21.80 -2.78 12.32
C MET A 180 22.96 -2.25 13.18
N ASP A 181 23.83 -1.40 12.61
CA ASP A 181 24.94 -0.80 13.37
C ASP A 181 24.46 0.14 14.49
N ILE A 182 23.42 0.94 14.22
CA ILE A 182 22.93 1.97 15.17
C ILE A 182 22.08 1.35 16.28
N SER A 183 21.46 0.21 16.03
CA SER A 183 20.51 -0.41 16.94
C SER A 183 21.17 -1.21 18.08
N ASN A 184 22.48 -1.01 18.33
CA ASN A 184 23.28 -1.76 19.31
C ASN A 184 23.16 -3.30 19.13
N GLY A 185 23.04 -3.77 17.90
CA GLY A 185 22.89 -5.19 17.61
C GLY A 185 21.44 -5.70 17.74
N ILE A 186 20.42 -4.84 17.53
CA ILE A 186 19.12 -5.35 17.09
C ILE A 186 19.37 -5.95 15.71
N ASP A 187 19.54 -7.27 15.74
CA ASP A 187 19.42 -8.15 14.59
C ASP A 187 18.08 -7.81 13.93
N MET A 188 18.10 -7.37 12.68
CA MET A 188 16.96 -6.86 11.90
C MET A 188 15.96 -8.01 11.63
N LYS A 189 15.43 -8.63 12.69
CA LYS A 189 14.75 -9.93 12.67
C LYS A 189 13.43 -9.88 11.93
N SER A 190 12.83 -8.69 11.84
CA SER A 190 11.62 -8.48 11.07
C SER A 190 11.87 -8.38 9.57
N TYR A 191 13.10 -8.15 9.11
CA TYR A 191 13.37 -8.09 7.68
C TYR A 191 13.03 -9.42 6.99
N ASP A 192 12.18 -9.34 5.97
CA ASP A 192 11.79 -10.47 5.12
C ASP A 192 12.52 -10.38 3.77
N ARG A 193 12.34 -9.25 3.06
CA ARG A 193 12.92 -9.02 1.72
C ARG A 193 12.89 -7.56 1.32
N MET A 194 13.43 -7.25 0.14
CA MET A 194 13.29 -5.94 -0.50
C MET A 194 12.75 -6.05 -1.94
N PHE A 195 12.22 -4.96 -2.48
CA PHE A 195 11.75 -4.84 -3.85
C PHE A 195 12.43 -3.64 -4.52
N PRO A 196 13.08 -3.82 -5.69
CA PRO A 196 13.35 -5.09 -6.36
C PRO A 196 14.29 -6.01 -5.56
N ASN A 197 14.15 -7.34 -5.69
CA ASN A 197 15.13 -8.32 -5.16
C ASN A 197 16.02 -8.90 -6.28
N GLN A 198 15.86 -8.44 -7.52
CA GLN A 198 16.61 -8.86 -8.70
C GLN A 198 17.27 -7.63 -9.34
N ASP A 199 18.53 -7.77 -9.78
CA ASP A 199 19.23 -6.72 -10.53
C ASP A 199 18.79 -6.68 -12.00
N PHE A 200 18.35 -7.84 -12.50
CA PHE A 200 17.93 -8.06 -13.86
C PHE A 200 16.75 -9.04 -13.90
N VAL A 201 15.78 -8.78 -14.77
CA VAL A 201 14.68 -9.68 -15.09
C VAL A 201 14.72 -9.95 -16.59
N ALA A 202 14.71 -11.23 -16.97
CA ALA A 202 14.72 -11.63 -18.38
C ALA A 202 13.47 -11.09 -19.12
N PRO A 203 13.53 -10.83 -20.44
CA PRO A 203 12.40 -10.26 -21.19
C PRO A 203 11.10 -11.06 -21.10
N ASP A 204 11.19 -12.37 -20.96
CA ASP A 204 10.08 -13.32 -20.82
C ASP A 204 9.64 -13.55 -19.36
N ALA A 205 10.35 -12.96 -18.39
CA ALA A 205 10.02 -13.03 -16.98
C ALA A 205 9.31 -11.76 -16.50
N LEU A 206 8.45 -11.92 -15.49
CA LEU A 206 7.73 -10.81 -14.88
C LEU A 206 8.54 -10.12 -13.77
N GLY A 207 9.39 -10.88 -13.08
CA GLY A 207 10.13 -10.41 -11.91
C GLY A 207 9.32 -10.51 -10.62
N ASN A 208 9.81 -9.86 -9.58
CA ASN A 208 9.23 -9.91 -8.25
C ASN A 208 8.03 -8.96 -8.08
N LEU A 209 6.97 -9.49 -7.50
CA LEU A 209 5.70 -8.81 -7.31
C LEU A 209 5.55 -8.26 -5.89
N ILE A 210 5.12 -7.00 -5.77
CA ILE A 210 4.67 -6.41 -4.51
C ILE A 210 3.17 -6.05 -4.58
N ALA A 211 2.45 -6.27 -3.47
CA ALA A 211 1.06 -5.86 -3.33
C ALA A 211 0.95 -4.33 -3.24
N LEU A 212 -0.06 -3.74 -3.89
CA LEU A 212 -0.26 -2.29 -3.86
C LEU A 212 -0.98 -1.83 -2.58
N PRO A 213 -0.63 -0.63 -2.07
CA PRO A 213 -1.21 -0.06 -0.86
C PRO A 213 -2.59 0.57 -1.12
N LEU A 214 -3.23 1.04 -0.05
CA LEU A 214 -4.45 1.85 -0.09
C LEU A 214 -5.71 1.15 -0.65
N HIS A 215 -5.79 -0.17 -0.51
CA HIS A 215 -7.01 -0.91 -0.83
C HIS A 215 -8.14 -0.56 0.15
N TYR A 216 -9.28 -0.03 -0.33
CA TYR A 216 -10.38 0.49 0.52
C TYR A 216 -10.76 -0.41 1.71
N GLY A 217 -11.03 -1.69 1.45
CA GLY A 217 -11.45 -2.61 2.51
C GLY A 217 -10.37 -2.90 3.56
N SER A 218 -9.10 -2.70 3.23
CA SER A 218 -8.00 -2.82 4.19
C SER A 218 -7.78 -1.49 4.92
N ARG A 219 -7.94 -0.36 4.23
CA ARG A 219 -7.85 0.98 4.82
C ARG A 219 -8.88 1.20 5.93
N SER A 220 -10.09 0.67 5.79
CA SER A 220 -11.12 0.75 6.85
C SER A 220 -10.71 0.05 8.16
N GLU A 221 -9.70 -0.82 8.12
CA GLU A 221 -9.12 -1.49 9.28
C GLU A 221 -7.74 -0.91 9.67
N ASN A 222 -7.37 0.28 9.16
CA ASN A 222 -6.04 0.87 9.30
C ASN A 222 -4.89 -0.03 8.78
N LYS A 223 -5.16 -0.83 7.74
CA LYS A 223 -4.17 -1.65 7.03
C LYS A 223 -3.96 -1.11 5.63
N THR A 224 -2.80 -1.39 5.03
CA THR A 224 -2.37 -0.83 3.73
C THR A 224 -2.40 0.70 3.69
N VAL A 225 -2.29 1.36 4.85
CA VAL A 225 -2.28 2.82 5.01
C VAL A 225 -0.89 3.29 5.35
N PHE A 226 -0.57 4.52 4.93
CA PHE A 226 0.66 5.18 5.31
C PHE A 226 0.52 5.82 6.68
N VAL A 227 1.53 5.67 7.52
CA VAL A 227 1.57 6.16 8.90
C VAL A 227 2.81 7.00 9.15
N ASP A 228 2.71 7.92 10.09
CA ASP A 228 3.87 8.53 10.72
C ASP A 228 4.55 7.49 11.62
N ILE A 229 5.85 7.26 11.44
CA ILE A 229 6.55 6.15 12.11
C ILE A 229 6.79 6.37 13.61
N ASP A 230 6.81 7.63 14.06
CA ASP A 230 7.00 7.96 15.47
C ASP A 230 5.71 7.73 16.24
N THR A 231 4.58 8.21 15.69
CA THR A 231 3.26 8.16 16.33
C THR A 231 2.41 6.95 15.93
N LEU A 232 2.77 6.26 14.85
CA LEU A 232 1.97 5.21 14.18
C LEU A 232 0.56 5.66 13.77
N THR A 233 0.34 6.97 13.68
CA THR A 233 -0.95 7.52 13.27
C THR A 233 -1.03 7.54 11.75
N PRO A 234 -2.11 7.00 11.14
CA PRO A 234 -2.31 7.10 9.70
C PRO A 234 -2.38 8.55 9.22
N TYR A 235 -1.72 8.84 8.11
CA TYR A 235 -1.88 10.13 7.44
C TYR A 235 -3.32 10.28 6.93
N HIS A 236 -3.86 11.49 7.07
CA HIS A 236 -5.16 11.85 6.51
C HIS A 236 -5.03 12.15 5.01
N ASP A 237 -6.04 11.75 4.23
CA ASP A 237 -6.19 12.04 2.79
C ASP A 237 -6.58 13.50 2.50
#